data_AF-A0A1N7M375-F1
#
_entry.id   AF-A0A1N7M375-F1
#
_cell.length_a   1.000
_cell.length_b   1.000
_cell.length_c   1.000
_cell.angle_alpha   90.00
_cell.angle_beta   90.00
_cell.angle_gamma   90.00
#
_symmetry.space_group_name_H-M   'P 1'
#
loop_
_entity.id
_entity.type
_entity.pdbx_description
1 polymer ?
#
loop_
_entity_poly.entity_id
_entity_poly.type
_entity_poly.pdbx_seq_one_letter_code
_entity_poly.pdbx_strand_id
1 'polypeptide(L)' 'MEPPFETVIFTQADEAKNELMMRELKEAVERSQIRVVDIRRYRDQLIVTFRRLSS' A
#
# COMPACT_ATOMS: atom_id res chain seq x y z
N MET A 1 15.92 7.15 -13.47
CA MET A 1 14.46 7.29 -13.66
C MET A 1 13.82 7.14 -12.30
N GLU A 2 12.86 8.00 -11.92
CA GLU A 2 12.14 7.82 -10.66
C GLU A 2 11.23 6.58 -10.75
N PRO A 3 11.15 5.75 -9.70
CA PRO A 3 10.24 4.61 -9.67
C PRO A 3 8.78 5.08 -9.84
N PRO A 4 7.94 4.33 -10.58
CA PRO A 4 6.54 4.69 -10.74
C PRO A 4 5.79 4.60 -9.40
N PHE A 5 4.69 5.35 -9.30
CA PHE A 5 3.75 5.20 -8.20
C PHE A 5 2.96 3.91 -8.36
N GLU A 6 2.82 3.16 -7.26
CA GLU A 6 1.99 1.98 -7.14
C GLU A 6 0.80 2.28 -6.23
N THR A 7 -0.36 1.65 -6.49
CA THR A 7 -1.56 1.82 -5.66
C THR A 7 -2.15 0.46 -5.30
N VAL A 8 -2.46 0.29 -4.02
CA VAL A 8 -3.17 -0.88 -3.48
C VAL A 8 -4.52 -0.41 -2.94
N ILE A 9 -5.55 -1.20 -3.21
CA ILE A 9 -6.93 -0.91 -2.79
C ILE A 9 -7.38 -2.06 -1.87
N PHE A 10 -7.74 -1.72 -0.64
CA PHE A 10 -8.33 -2.63 0.33
C PHE A 10 -9.84 -2.43 0.34
N THR A 11 -10.61 -3.51 0.21
CA THR A 11 -12.09 -3.46 0.19
C THR A 11 -12.68 -4.42 1.22
N GLN A 12 -13.80 -4.07 1.86
CA GLN A 12 -14.44 -4.94 2.86
C GLN A 12 -14.80 -6.35 2.36
N ALA A 13 -14.96 -6.55 1.06
CA ALA A 13 -15.27 -7.87 0.49
C ALA A 13 -14.18 -8.93 0.70
N ASP A 14 -12.93 -8.53 0.94
CA ASP A 14 -11.76 -9.41 0.95
C ASP A 14 -10.88 -9.23 2.22
N GLU A 15 -11.47 -9.33 3.41
CA GLU A 15 -10.77 -9.07 4.69
C GLU A 15 -9.49 -9.88 4.88
N ALA A 16 -9.50 -11.19 4.62
CA ALA A 16 -8.32 -12.04 4.80
C ALA A 16 -7.15 -11.64 3.88
N LYS A 17 -7.46 -11.24 2.64
CA LYS A 17 -6.47 -10.75 1.68
C LYS A 17 -5.95 -9.37 2.09
N ASN A 18 -6.83 -8.52 2.62
CA ASN A 18 -6.47 -7.20 3.11
C ASN A 18 -5.50 -7.27 4.29
N GLU A 19 -5.72 -8.19 5.24
CA GLU A 19 -4.82 -8.38 6.38
C GLU A 19 -3.41 -8.76 5.92
N LEU A 20 -3.30 -9.71 4.97
CA LEU A 20 -2.01 -10.11 4.40
C LEU A 20 -1.33 -8.94 3.69
N MET A 21 -2.04 -8.26 2.79
CA MET A 21 -1.49 -7.12 2.04
C MET A 21 -1.10 -5.96 2.96
N MET A 22 -1.87 -5.70 4.03
CA MET A 22 -1.56 -4.66 5.00
C MET A 22 -0.29 -5.00 5.79
N ARG A 23 -0.10 -6.28 6.13
CA ARG A 23 1.13 -6.76 6.76
C ARG A 23 2.33 -6.59 5.83
N GLU A 24 2.24 -7.02 4.58
CA GLU A 24 3.31 -6.86 3.59
C GLU A 24 3.67 -5.38 3.36
N LEU A 25 2.65 -4.51 3.27
CA LEU A 25 2.85 -3.08 3.12
C LEU A 25 3.57 -2.49 4.34
N LYS A 26 3.19 -2.87 5.56
CA LYS A 26 3.87 -2.45 6.79
C LYS A 26 5.32 -2.92 6.81
N GLU A 27 5.58 -4.19 6.54
CA GLU A 27 6.93 -4.74 6.50
C GLU A 27 7.81 -4.02 5.46
N ALA A 28 7.26 -3.69 4.29
CA ALA A 28 7.97 -2.96 3.26
C ALA A 28 8.28 -1.50 3.65
N VAL A 29 7.37 -0.84 4.41
CA VAL A 29 7.62 0.50 4.97
C VAL A 29 8.71 0.43 6.05
N GLU A 30 8.63 -0.54 6.97
CA GLU A 30 9.62 -0.72 8.05
C GLU A 30 11.02 -1.02 7.49
N ARG A 31 11.10 -1.83 6.43
CA ARG A 31 12.35 -2.11 5.71
C ARG A 31 12.82 -0.97 4.81
N SER A 32 12.12 0.16 4.79
CA SER A 32 12.42 1.31 3.90
C SER A 32 12.48 0.94 2.42
N GLN A 33 11.74 -0.09 2.00
CA GLN A 33 11.64 -0.52 0.60
C GLN A 33 10.58 0.27 -0.17
N ILE A 34 9.60 0.83 0.54
CA ILE A 34 8.57 1.71 -0.03
C ILE A 34 8.39 2.95 0.84
N ARG A 35 7.89 4.01 0.21
CA ARG A 35 7.38 5.19 0.90
C ARG A 35 5.93 5.40 0.49
N VAL A 36 5.03 5.39 1.46
CA VAL A 36 3.63 5.79 1.24
C VAL A 36 3.59 7.28 0.96
N VAL A 37 2.88 7.66 -0.10
CA VAL A 37 2.76 9.05 -0.57
C VAL A 37 1.35 9.60 -0.41
N ASP A 38 0.34 8.72 -0.41
CA ASP A 38 -1.06 9.11 -0.25
C ASP A 38 -1.89 7.96 0.33
N ILE A 39 -2.86 8.30 1.16
CA ILE A 39 -3.85 7.38 1.72
C ILE A 39 -5.21 8.05 1.62
N ARG A 40 -6.12 7.43 0.88
CA ARG A 40 -7.49 7.91 0.69
C ARG A 40 -8.48 6.85 1.09
N ARG A 41 -9.54 7.26 1.76
CA ARG A 41 -10.71 6.41 2.01
C ARG A 41 -11.86 6.85 1.13
N TYR A 42 -12.41 5.93 0.36
CA TYR A 42 -13.57 6.19 -0.49
C TYR A 42 -14.60 5.07 -0.28
N ARG A 43 -15.75 5.41 0.31
CA ARG A 43 -16.79 4.45 0.71
C ARG A 43 -16.20 3.33 1.58
N ASP A 44 -16.29 2.10 1.09
CA ASP A 44 -15.83 0.84 1.68
C ASP A 44 -14.40 0.47 1.26
N GLN A 45 -13.69 1.38 0.58
CA GLN A 45 -12.34 1.17 0.09
C GLN A 45 -11.32 2.05 0.80
N LEU A 46 -10.16 1.47 1.11
CA LEU A 46 -8.95 2.19 1.50
C LEU A 46 -7.93 2.07 0.36
N ILE A 47 -7.57 3.21 -0.21
CA ILE A 47 -6.66 3.33 -1.35
C ILE A 47 -5.33 3.86 -0.81
N VAL A 48 -4.26 3.09 -0.97
CA VAL A 48 -2.92 3.44 -0.52
C VAL A 48 -2.00 3.53 -1.73
N THR A 49 -1.44 4.71 -1.96
CA THR A 49 -0.45 4.95 -3.02
C THR A 49 0.93 5.07 -2.40
N PHE A 50 1.90 4.37 -2.97
CA PHE A 50 3.29 4.37 -2.53
C PHE A 50 4.24 4.39 -3.71
N ARG A 51 5.52 4.65 -3.42
CA ARG A 51 6.62 4.48 -4.37
C ARG A 51 7.64 3.51 -3.80
N ARG A 52 8.27 2.71 -4.66
CA ARG A 52 9.43 1.92 -4.27
C ARG A 52 10.62 2.84 -4.05
N LEU A 53 11.35 2.61 -2.98
CA LEU A 53 12.65 3.18 -2.76
C LEU A 53 13.62 2.14 -3.33
N SER A 54 13.98 2.31 -4.60
CA SER A 54 14.96 1.44 -5.25
C SER A 54 16.23 1.39 -4.40
N SER A 55 16.68 0.19 -4.08
CA SER A 55 17.90 -0.08 -3.33
C SER A 55 19.15 0.33 -4.11
#